data_AF-A0A484Z596-F1
#
_entry.id   AF-A0A484Z596-F1
#
_cell.length_a   1.000
_cell.length_b   1.000
_cell.length_c   1.000
_cell.angle_alpha   90.00
_cell.angle_beta   90.00
_cell.angle_gamma   90.00
#
_symmetry.space_group_name_H-M   'P 1'
#
loop_
_entity.id
_entity.type
_entity.pdbx_description
1 polymer ?
#
loop_
_entity_poly.entity_id
_entity_poly.type
_entity_poly.pdbx_seq_one_letter_code
_entity_poly.pdbx_strand_id
1 'polypeptide(L)'
;MNPQLRPAPDAARTVSEMVVSVEHNSEFILIHTVAGYGRAVARILDYHQLPEILGVVAGSSIVWVAPRVVKRTALVHKQINYFTQNALIFTKNRLH
;
A
#
# COMPACT_ATOMS: atom_id res chain seq x y z
N MET A 1 20.47 -18.36 -2.75
CA MET A 1 19.40 -17.93 -1.81
C MET A 1 18.07 -17.94 -2.55
N ASN A 2 17.07 -18.68 -2.07
CA ASN A 2 15.78 -18.82 -2.76
C ASN A 2 14.90 -17.57 -2.51
N PRO A 3 14.50 -16.80 -3.54
CA PRO A 3 13.70 -15.58 -3.37
C PRO A 3 12.31 -15.81 -2.74
N GLN A 4 11.84 -17.07 -2.72
CA GLN A 4 10.50 -17.46 -2.31
C GLN A 4 10.33 -17.74 -0.80
N LEU A 5 11.41 -17.65 -0.02
CA LEU A 5 11.41 -17.93 1.43
C LEU A 5 11.48 -16.64 2.26
N ARG A 6 10.78 -15.59 1.82
CA ARG A 6 10.59 -14.39 2.64
C ARG A 6 9.36 -14.63 3.52
N PRO A 7 9.48 -14.58 4.86
CA PRO A 7 8.31 -14.66 5.71
C PRO A 7 7.30 -13.59 5.28
N ALA A 8 6.02 -13.96 5.23
CA ALA A 8 4.95 -12.98 5.11
C ALA A 8 5.14 -11.99 6.26
N PRO A 9 5.11 -10.66 6.00
CA PRO A 9 5.32 -9.68 7.06
C PRO A 9 4.35 -9.97 8.20
N ASP A 10 4.91 -10.29 9.37
CA ASP A 10 4.17 -10.51 10.61
C ASP A 10 3.57 -9.17 11.03
N ALA A 11 2.29 -9.00 10.70
CA ALA A 11 1.56 -7.77 10.89
C ALA A 11 0.45 -8.05 11.90
N ALA A 12 0.76 -7.95 13.19
CA ALA A 12 -0.25 -7.90 14.25
C ALA A 12 -1.26 -6.73 14.04
N ARG A 13 -0.97 -5.80 13.12
CA ARG A 13 -1.86 -4.73 12.65
C ARG A 13 -2.32 -4.95 11.22
N THR A 14 -3.58 -4.64 10.97
CA THR A 14 -4.14 -4.65 9.61
C THR A 14 -3.53 -3.52 8.76
N VAL A 15 -3.50 -3.67 7.42
CA VAL A 15 -2.97 -2.64 6.51
C VAL A 15 -3.68 -1.30 6.68
N SER A 16 -4.97 -1.32 6.98
CA SER A 16 -5.75 -0.10 7.26
C SER A 16 -5.28 0.64 8.50
N GLU A 17 -4.72 -0.05 9.49
CA GLU A 17 -4.18 0.59 10.71
C GLU A 17 -2.78 1.18 10.48
N MET A 18 -2.12 0.79 9.39
CA MET A 18 -0.80 1.31 9.00
C MET A 18 -0.92 2.55 8.11
N VAL A 19 -2.01 2.70 7.36
CA VAL A 19 -2.23 3.76 6.37
C VAL A 19 -3.10 4.88 6.94
N VAL A 20 -2.61 6.11 6.86
CA VAL A 20 -3.32 7.34 7.28
C VAL A 20 -4.13 7.92 6.12
N SER A 21 -3.51 8.07 4.95
CA SER A 21 -4.16 8.56 3.73
C SER A 21 -3.45 8.05 2.47
N VAL A 22 -4.16 8.09 1.35
CA VAL A 22 -3.61 7.78 0.02
C VAL A 22 -4.00 8.91 -0.93
N GLU A 23 -3.02 9.66 -1.41
CA GLU A 23 -3.20 10.82 -2.28
C GLU A 23 -2.50 10.58 -3.62
N HIS A 24 -2.94 11.29 -4.66
CA HIS A 24 -2.29 11.21 -5.96
C HIS A 24 -2.40 12.52 -6.73
N ASN A 25 -1.47 12.73 -7.66
CA ASN A 25 -1.61 13.69 -8.75
C ASN A 25 -1.63 12.93 -10.08
N SER A 26 -1.25 13.58 -11.20
CA SER A 26 -1.13 12.91 -12.50
C SER A 26 0.09 12.00 -12.60
N GLU A 27 1.15 12.26 -11.83
CA GLU A 27 2.47 11.66 -12.00
C GLU A 27 2.76 10.53 -11.00
N PHE A 28 2.29 10.65 -9.76
CA PHE A 28 2.62 9.72 -8.68
C PHE A 28 1.53 9.62 -7.62
N ILE A 29 1.70 8.62 -6.75
CA ILE A 29 0.84 8.36 -5.59
C ILE A 29 1.69 8.47 -4.32
N LEU A 30 1.14 9.10 -3.29
CA LEU A 30 1.70 9.17 -1.95
C LEU A 30 0.79 8.41 -0.99
N ILE A 31 1.38 7.51 -0.19
CA ILE A 31 0.73 6.87 0.93
C ILE A 31 1.33 7.44 2.20
N HIS A 32 0.52 8.13 2.99
CA HIS A 32 0.89 8.52 4.34
C HIS A 32 0.63 7.34 5.27
N THR A 33 1.62 7.00 6.08
CA THR A 33 1.55 5.88 7.01
C THR A 33 1.72 6.38 8.44
N VAL A 34 1.30 5.57 9.40
CA VAL A 34 1.76 5.72 10.78
C VAL A 34 3.29 5.66 10.79
N ALA A 35 3.92 6.48 11.63
CA ALA A 35 5.38 6.54 11.72
C ALA A 35 5.99 5.15 11.96
N GLY A 36 7.05 4.83 11.21
CA GLY A 36 7.74 3.54 11.26
C GLY A 36 7.17 2.48 10.31
N TYR A 37 5.99 2.68 9.71
CA TYR A 37 5.33 1.68 8.87
C TYR A 37 5.59 1.82 7.36
N GLY A 38 6.27 2.87 6.89
CA GLY A 38 6.46 3.10 5.44
C GLY A 38 7.06 1.89 4.71
N ARG A 39 8.09 1.27 5.29
CA ARG A 39 8.72 0.06 4.71
C ARG A 39 7.81 -1.17 4.74
N ALA A 40 6.97 -1.32 5.77
CA ALA A 40 6.02 -2.43 5.87
C ALA A 40 4.93 -2.30 4.79
N VAL A 41 4.39 -1.10 4.60
CA VAL A 41 3.42 -0.80 3.54
C VAL A 41 4.02 -1.02 2.16
N ALA A 42 5.25 -0.56 1.90
CA ALA A 42 5.92 -0.84 0.63
C ALA A 42 6.12 -2.34 0.37
N ARG A 43 6.43 -3.11 1.42
CA ARG A 43 6.57 -4.57 1.31
C ARG A 43 5.26 -5.26 0.93
N ILE A 44 4.12 -4.74 1.40
CA ILE A 44 2.78 -5.21 1.01
C ILE A 44 2.52 -4.89 -0.47
N LEU A 45 2.86 -3.68 -0.94
CA LEU A 45 2.75 -3.34 -2.37
C LEU A 45 3.59 -4.28 -3.24
N ASP A 46 4.84 -4.55 -2.85
CA ASP A 46 5.72 -5.49 -3.55
C ASP A 46 5.16 -6.91 -3.59
N TYR A 47 4.46 -7.33 -2.53
CA TYR A 47 3.82 -8.66 -2.47
C TYR A 47 2.67 -8.77 -3.47
N HIS A 48 1.86 -7.73 -3.63
CA HIS A 48 0.75 -7.72 -4.58
C HIS A 48 1.19 -7.60 -6.06
N GLN A 49 2.45 -7.23 -6.32
CA GLN A 49 3.06 -7.23 -7.67
C GLN A 49 2.20 -6.55 -8.73
N LEU A 50 1.62 -5.38 -8.43
CA LEU A 50 0.78 -4.66 -9.38
C LEU A 50 1.61 -4.26 -10.61
N PRO A 51 1.30 -4.77 -11.82
CA PRO A 51 2.12 -4.51 -13.02
C PRO A 51 2.13 -3.03 -13.40
N GLU A 52 1.09 -2.30 -13.00
CA GLU A 52 0.94 -0.85 -13.22
C GLU A 52 1.89 -0.01 -12.35
N ILE A 53 2.54 -0.59 -11.34
CA ILE A 53 3.56 0.08 -10.52
C ILE A 53 4.95 -0.16 -11.18
N LEU A 54 5.66 0.94 -11.44
CA LEU A 54 7.06 0.91 -11.90
C LEU A 54 8.02 0.68 -10.75
N GLY A 55 7.77 1.34 -9.61
CA GLY A 55 8.62 1.25 -8.43
C GLY A 55 8.02 1.95 -7.21
N VAL A 56 8.60 1.66 -6.06
CA VAL A 56 8.17 2.18 -4.75
C VAL A 56 9.40 2.66 -3.99
N VAL A 57 9.31 3.84 -3.36
CA VAL A 57 10.31 4.39 -2.45
C VAL A 57 9.66 4.64 -1.09
N ALA A 58 10.19 4.04 -0.04
CA ALA A 58 9.63 4.14 1.30
C ALA A 58 10.55 4.92 2.24
N GLY A 59 9.99 5.98 2.84
CA GLY A 59 10.52 6.63 4.04
C GLY A 59 9.96 6.01 5.32
N SER A 60 10.08 6.74 6.43
CA SER A 60 9.55 6.30 7.73
C SER A 60 8.01 6.34 7.80
N SER A 61 7.41 7.39 7.27
CA SER A 61 5.96 7.67 7.34
C SER A 61 5.31 7.97 5.98
N ILE A 62 6.08 7.85 4.90
CA ILE A 62 5.63 8.16 3.54
C ILE A 62 6.11 7.04 2.61
N VAL A 63 5.22 6.59 1.73
CA VAL A 63 5.56 5.71 0.61
C VAL A 63 5.21 6.42 -0.69
N TRP A 64 6.22 6.61 -1.53
CA TRP A 64 6.07 7.14 -2.87
C TRP A 64 5.95 5.99 -3.86
N VAL A 65 4.92 6.02 -4.68
CA VAL A 65 4.64 4.98 -5.67
C VAL A 65 4.69 5.62 -7.06
N ALA A 66 5.60 5.12 -7.90
CA ALA A 66 5.69 5.47 -9.31
C ALA A 66 4.78 4.57 -10.14
N PRO A 67 3.73 5.10 -10.78
CA PRO A 67 3.00 4.39 -11.82
C PRO A 67 3.91 4.18 -13.04
N ARG A 68 3.72 3.06 -13.73
CA ARG A 68 4.41 2.74 -14.99
C ARG A 68 3.94 3.61 -16.14
N VAL A 69 2.68 4.02 -16.11
CA VAL A 69 2.06 4.90 -17.10
C VAL A 69 1.31 6.00 -16.36
N VAL A 70 1.78 7.24 -16.44
CA VAL A 70 1.21 8.40 -15.73
C VAL A 70 -0.28 8.63 -16.05
N LYS A 71 -0.73 8.30 -17.28
CA LYS A 71 -2.17 8.35 -17.64
C LYS A 71 -3.04 7.38 -16.84
N ARG A 72 -2.44 6.39 -16.16
CA ARG A 72 -3.11 5.38 -15.35
C ARG A 72 -2.99 5.64 -13.85
N THR A 73 -2.37 6.74 -13.41
CA THR A 73 -2.16 7.05 -11.99
C THR A 73 -3.43 6.95 -11.16
N ALA A 74 -4.56 7.49 -11.66
CA ALA A 74 -5.86 7.39 -10.98
C ALA A 74 -6.39 5.94 -10.87
N LEU A 75 -6.09 5.07 -11.83
CA LEU A 75 -6.46 3.65 -11.76
C LEU A 75 -5.62 2.94 -10.69
N VAL A 76 -4.31 3.18 -10.67
CA VAL A 76 -3.40 2.61 -9.67
C VAL A 76 -3.78 3.07 -8.27
N HIS A 77 -4.15 4.34 -8.11
CA HIS A 77 -4.66 4.88 -6.84
C HIS A 77 -5.91 4.13 -6.35
N LYS A 78 -6.88 3.86 -7.24
CA LYS A 78 -8.07 3.06 -6.91
C LYS A 78 -7.72 1.64 -6.50
N GLN A 79 -6.79 1.00 -7.20
CA GLN A 79 -6.32 -0.34 -6.86
C GLN A 79 -5.67 -0.35 -5.46
N ILE A 80 -4.81 0.63 -5.17
CA ILE A 80 -4.18 0.80 -3.86
C ILE A 80 -5.22 0.97 -2.76
N ASN A 81 -6.18 1.87 -2.95
CA ASN A 81 -7.23 2.09 -1.97
C ASN A 81 -8.07 0.86 -1.69
N TYR A 82 -8.34 0.02 -2.70
CA TYR A 82 -9.13 -1.19 -2.50
C TYR A 82 -8.50 -2.08 -1.40
N PHE A 83 -7.21 -2.41 -1.45
CA PHE A 83 -6.61 -3.29 -0.43
C PHE A 83 -6.14 -2.57 0.83
N THR A 84 -5.86 -1.25 0.79
CA THR A 84 -5.52 -0.51 2.01
C THR A 84 -6.75 -0.17 2.85
N GLN A 85 -7.93 -0.01 2.24
CA GLN A 85 -9.18 0.38 2.94
C GLN A 85 -10.15 -0.78 3.19
N ASN A 86 -10.03 -1.94 2.51
CA ASN A 86 -10.95 -3.07 2.71
C ASN A 86 -10.88 -3.75 4.09
N ALA A 87 -10.01 -3.31 5.01
CA ALA A 87 -10.08 -3.73 6.41
C ALA A 87 -11.10 -2.93 7.26
N LEU A 88 -11.71 -1.85 6.71
CA LEU A 88 -12.79 -1.09 7.38
C LEU A 88 -14.20 -1.67 7.14
N ILE A 89 -14.41 -2.50 6.10
CA ILE A 89 -15.74 -3.07 5.81
C ILE A 89 -16.02 -4.31 6.66
N PHE A 90 -14.99 -5.08 7.04
CA PHE A 90 -15.17 -6.29 7.87
C PHE A 90 -15.26 -6.03 9.38
N THR A 91 -14.80 -4.88 9.87
CA THR A 91 -14.86 -4.54 11.31
C THR A 91 -16.18 -3.90 11.73
N LYS A 92 -16.94 -3.31 10.79
CA LYS A 92 -18.27 -2.72 11.08
C LYS A 92 -19.41 -3.74 11.15
N ASN A 93 -19.23 -4.94 10.60
CA ASN A 93 -20.24 -6.02 10.59
C ASN A 93 -20.04 -7.09 11.69
N ARG A 94 -19.16 -6.84 12.68
CA ARG A 94 -18.95 -7.74 13.83
C ARG A 94 -19.48 -7.19 15.16
N LEU A 95 -20.32 -6.16 15.09
CA LEU A 95 -21.01 -5.55 16.23
C LEU A 95 -22.50 -5.40 15.89
N HIS A 96 -23.15 -6.47 15.45
CA HIS A 96 -24.59 -6.67 15.53
C HIS A 96 -24.89 -8.16 15.70
#